data_AF-A0A4Z1I975-F1
#
_entry.id   AF-A0A4Z1I975-F1
#
_cell.length_a   1.000
_cell.length_b   1.000
_cell.length_c   1.000
_cell.angle_alpha   90.00
_cell.angle_beta   90.00
_cell.angle_gamma   90.00
#
_symmetry.space_group_name_H-M   'P 1'
#
loop_
_entity.id
_entity.type
_entity.pdbx_description
1 polymer ?
#
loop_
_entity_poly.entity_id
_entity_poly.type
_entity_poly.pdbx_seq_one_letter_code
_entity_poly.pdbx_strand_id
1 'polypeptide(L)'
;MDQHQSQGSDELAQKKRKVDDITNDNYHTNTKFVRRGIHRSISPPPLRRRRIGSPKLVMLEEEETPNRKEVDQKPVELPERSSMDGKYPVLEHTKRGALKSPFQLTTIRDLPASSNVDAVSLKDVLGDPLISECWEFNYLHNLDFLMEQFDEDVRNLVRVNVIHGFWKREDQSRLNLAEQALKYPNIKLLTAYMPEMFGTHHSKMLILFRHDFTAQIIIHTANMIPFDWTNMTQALWKSPHLPLLGPEKPTPIEPFKIGSGPKFKLDLLNYLRAYDTKRIICKPLVEQLLKYDFSEIKAALIGSVPEKQGIEISPSQTAWGWAGLTNVLKSVSCYHDTQPEIVIQISSIASLGPTDKWLTHFLKALNTSKSPRKTNPKFKIIFPTADEVRRSINGYASGNAIHTKILTPAQGKQLAYLKPMLCHWAGDGAQHSSSSSLPSNSQSSQSSTPPEPKIQEAYRKRAAPHIKTYIRFSSDTSSNSSSQKSIDWMLVTSANLSKQAWGEPLNSAGEARICSYEIGVLVWPDLWEEEQSGKKVKMVPCFGSDTPSISSISSSVEIVDQKKIDVKGEEEHLKRERNDEGEEKGDEESDTIIVGARMPYDLPLVPYGKDDIPWCASASYSEPDWMGNTWKT
;
A
#
# COMPACT_ATOMS: atom_id res chain seq x y z
N MET A 1 -1.76 -60.95 31.98
CA MET A 1 -2.03 -60.64 33.41
C MET A 1 -2.86 -59.36 33.43
N ASP A 2 -4.10 -59.35 32.91
CA ASP A 2 -5.30 -60.15 33.29
C ASP A 2 -5.86 -59.61 34.62
N GLN A 3 -7.13 -59.23 34.78
CA GLN A 3 -8.39 -59.45 34.02
C GLN A 3 -9.31 -58.19 34.15
N HIS A 4 -10.53 -58.05 33.61
CA HIS A 4 -11.47 -58.97 32.94
C HIS A 4 -12.26 -58.25 31.81
N GLN A 5 -13.58 -58.50 31.64
CA GLN A 5 -14.49 -57.91 30.63
C GLN A 5 -15.95 -57.85 31.14
N SER A 6 -16.74 -56.89 30.64
CA SER A 6 -18.15 -57.02 30.14
C SER A 6 -18.58 -55.64 29.57
N GLN A 7 -19.24 -55.42 28.43
CA GLN A 7 -20.26 -56.05 27.57
C GLN A 7 -21.68 -55.43 27.69
N GLY A 8 -22.22 -54.97 26.55
CA GLY A 8 -23.62 -54.62 26.28
C GLY A 8 -24.00 -53.14 26.48
N SER A 9 -24.91 -52.53 25.71
CA SER A 9 -25.52 -52.88 24.39
C SER A 9 -26.31 -51.67 23.84
N ASP A 10 -26.72 -51.70 22.57
CA ASP A 10 -27.48 -50.65 21.88
C ASP A 10 -28.86 -50.31 22.50
N GLU A 11 -29.35 -49.07 22.26
CA GLU A 11 -30.66 -48.89 21.60
C GLU A 11 -30.89 -47.48 21.01
N LEU A 12 -31.56 -47.42 19.86
CA LEU A 12 -32.15 -46.20 19.29
C LEU A 12 -33.62 -46.06 19.71
N ALA A 13 -34.09 -44.84 19.99
CA ALA A 13 -35.51 -44.51 19.83
C ALA A 13 -35.77 -43.03 19.47
N GLN A 14 -36.66 -42.82 18.50
CA GLN A 14 -37.18 -41.52 18.07
C GLN A 14 -38.51 -41.17 18.78
N LYS A 15 -39.07 -39.98 18.43
CA LYS A 15 -40.47 -39.51 18.61
C LYS A 15 -40.72 -38.81 19.97
N LYS A 16 -41.64 -37.83 20.10
CA LYS A 16 -42.62 -37.26 19.14
C LYS A 16 -42.99 -35.81 19.54
N ARG A 17 -43.57 -35.05 18.60
CA ARG A 17 -44.27 -33.78 18.89
C ARG A 17 -45.49 -34.02 19.78
N LYS A 18 -45.92 -32.97 20.51
CA LYS A 18 -47.33 -32.75 20.80
C LYS A 18 -47.69 -31.27 20.56
N VAL A 19 -48.85 -31.08 19.96
CA VAL A 19 -49.58 -29.80 19.83
C VAL A 19 -50.81 -29.98 20.70
N ASP A 20 -51.23 -28.94 21.42
CA ASP A 20 -52.59 -28.79 21.93
C ASP A 20 -52.94 -27.30 21.85
N ASP A 21 -54.18 -26.99 21.49
CA ASP A 21 -54.66 -25.70 21.00
C ASP A 21 -56.04 -25.44 21.62
N ILE A 22 -56.22 -24.35 22.37
CA ILE A 22 -57.53 -23.93 22.93
C ILE A 22 -57.67 -22.41 22.86
N THR A 23 -58.77 -22.00 22.25
CA THR A 23 -59.23 -20.63 22.01
C THR A 23 -59.82 -19.97 23.26
N ASN A 24 -59.72 -18.63 23.34
CA ASN A 24 -60.80 -17.82 23.90
C ASN A 24 -60.72 -16.35 23.43
N ASP A 25 -61.85 -15.80 22.98
CA ASP A 25 -61.98 -14.40 22.55
C ASP A 25 -62.35 -13.48 23.72
N ASN A 26 -61.80 -12.26 23.76
CA ASN A 26 -62.62 -11.03 23.86
C ASN A 26 -61.82 -9.70 23.81
N TYR A 27 -62.48 -8.70 23.23
CA TYR A 27 -62.15 -7.28 23.03
C TYR A 27 -61.29 -6.57 24.11
N HIS A 28 -60.23 -5.86 23.70
CA HIS A 28 -60.32 -4.40 23.50
C HIS A 28 -59.09 -3.75 22.81
N THR A 29 -59.39 -2.69 22.07
CA THR A 29 -58.51 -1.69 21.44
C THR A 29 -57.37 -1.12 22.32
N ASN A 30 -56.12 -1.08 21.82
CA ASN A 30 -55.49 0.18 21.35
C ASN A 30 -54.13 -0.01 20.63
N THR A 31 -53.69 1.02 19.90
CA THR A 31 -52.51 1.04 19.02
C THR A 31 -51.13 1.04 19.71
N LYS A 32 -50.16 0.28 19.20
CA LYS A 32 -48.82 0.74 18.71
C LYS A 32 -47.85 -0.44 18.47
N PHE A 33 -47.66 -0.85 17.21
CA PHE A 33 -46.57 -1.76 16.83
C PHE A 33 -45.27 -0.99 16.55
N VAL A 34 -44.26 -1.17 17.40
CA VAL A 34 -42.89 -0.72 17.12
C VAL A 34 -42.18 -1.78 16.27
N ARG A 35 -41.93 -1.48 14.99
CA ARG A 35 -41.02 -2.29 14.15
C ARG A 35 -39.62 -1.67 14.13
N ARG A 36 -38.61 -2.50 14.39
CA ARG A 36 -37.19 -2.13 14.34
C ARG A 36 -36.79 -1.71 12.92
N GLY A 37 -36.27 -0.50 12.78
CA GLY A 37 -35.78 0.05 11.51
C GLY A 37 -34.35 -0.37 11.20
N ILE A 38 -34.10 -0.76 9.95
CA ILE A 38 -32.77 -1.03 9.41
C ILE A 38 -32.21 0.30 8.88
N HIS A 39 -31.10 0.80 9.43
CA HIS A 39 -30.46 2.01 8.91
C HIS A 39 -29.79 1.71 7.56
N ARG A 40 -30.18 2.48 6.53
CA ARG A 40 -29.49 2.58 5.24
C ARG A 40 -28.92 4.00 5.08
N SER A 41 -27.84 4.08 4.32
CA SER A 41 -27.11 5.32 4.02
C SER A 41 -27.95 6.34 3.24
N ILE A 42 -27.61 7.61 3.44
CA ILE A 42 -28.31 8.78 2.89
C ILE A 42 -28.00 8.94 1.39
N SER A 43 -29.04 9.26 0.61
CA SER A 43 -28.93 9.70 -0.80
C SER A 43 -29.50 11.12 -0.95
N PRO A 44 -28.94 11.98 -1.81
CA PRO A 44 -29.45 13.33 -2.07
C PRO A 44 -30.74 13.33 -2.92
N PRO A 45 -31.54 14.42 -2.89
CA PRO A 45 -32.91 14.44 -3.43
C PRO A 45 -32.98 14.60 -4.97
N PRO A 46 -34.03 14.08 -5.63
CA PRO A 46 -34.17 14.14 -7.09
C PRO A 46 -34.73 15.48 -7.59
N LEU A 47 -34.08 16.06 -8.62
CA LEU A 47 -34.60 17.21 -9.36
C LEU A 47 -35.69 16.80 -10.36
N ARG A 48 -36.81 17.54 -10.39
CA ARG A 48 -37.93 17.34 -11.32
C ARG A 48 -37.50 17.57 -12.77
N ARG A 49 -37.60 16.54 -13.63
CA ARG A 49 -37.61 16.71 -15.10
C ARG A 49 -39.01 17.09 -15.61
N ARG A 50 -39.10 18.12 -16.45
CA ARG A 50 -40.25 18.32 -17.36
C ARG A 50 -40.17 17.29 -18.50
N ARG A 51 -41.32 16.76 -18.93
CA ARG A 51 -41.42 15.93 -20.15
C ARG A 51 -41.49 16.84 -21.38
N ILE A 52 -40.74 16.51 -22.42
CA ILE A 52 -41.05 16.85 -23.82
C ILE A 52 -41.02 15.54 -24.61
N GLY A 53 -41.95 15.37 -25.55
CA GLY A 53 -42.23 14.09 -26.20
C GLY A 53 -41.27 13.72 -27.33
N SER A 54 -41.24 12.42 -27.63
CA SER A 54 -40.54 11.83 -28.77
C SER A 54 -41.37 11.88 -30.06
N PRO A 55 -40.72 11.96 -31.23
CA PRO A 55 -41.23 11.43 -32.49
C PRO A 55 -40.57 10.09 -32.85
N LYS A 56 -41.29 9.34 -33.70
CA LYS A 56 -41.12 7.92 -34.02
C LYS A 56 -39.86 7.52 -34.81
N LEU A 57 -39.55 6.23 -34.68
CA LEU A 57 -38.75 5.43 -35.60
C LEU A 57 -39.33 5.45 -37.03
N VAL A 58 -38.46 5.37 -38.05
CA VAL A 58 -38.78 4.92 -39.41
C VAL A 58 -37.75 3.87 -39.79
N MET A 59 -38.20 2.74 -40.34
CA MET A 59 -37.36 1.70 -40.93
C MET A 59 -37.53 1.69 -42.45
N LEU A 60 -36.42 1.63 -43.17
CA LEU A 60 -36.25 1.15 -44.55
C LEU A 60 -34.82 0.55 -44.57
N GLU A 61 -34.67 -0.76 -44.64
CA GLU A 61 -34.62 -1.61 -45.85
C GLU A 61 -33.19 -1.78 -46.39
N GLU A 62 -32.82 -3.03 -46.68
CA GLU A 62 -31.51 -3.47 -47.16
C GLU A 62 -31.47 -3.42 -48.68
N GLU A 63 -30.36 -2.98 -49.29
CA GLU A 63 -30.02 -3.33 -50.67
C GLU A 63 -28.51 -3.51 -50.87
N GLU A 64 -28.16 -4.08 -52.02
CA GLU A 64 -27.01 -4.96 -52.22
C GLU A 64 -25.65 -4.29 -52.50
N THR A 65 -24.59 -5.08 -52.42
CA THR A 65 -23.23 -4.71 -52.85
C THR A 65 -23.03 -4.88 -54.36
N PRO A 66 -22.13 -4.08 -54.96
CA PRO A 66 -21.43 -4.53 -56.15
C PRO A 66 -19.89 -4.48 -56.04
N ASN A 67 -19.26 -5.54 -56.57
CA ASN A 67 -17.83 -5.78 -56.65
C ASN A 67 -17.04 -4.77 -57.52
N ARG A 68 -15.75 -4.54 -57.16
CA ARG A 68 -14.53 -4.22 -57.97
C ARG A 68 -13.62 -3.24 -57.19
N LYS A 69 -12.29 -3.32 -57.20
CA LYS A 69 -11.30 -4.08 -58.02
C LYS A 69 -10.01 -4.26 -57.18
N GLU A 70 -9.29 -5.36 -57.37
CA GLU A 70 -7.87 -5.43 -57.00
C GLU A 70 -7.04 -4.49 -57.88
N VAL A 71 -6.00 -3.88 -57.30
CA VAL A 71 -4.94 -3.18 -58.03
C VAL A 71 -3.59 -3.58 -57.42
N ASP A 72 -2.79 -4.31 -58.19
CA ASP A 72 -1.38 -4.57 -57.90
C ASP A 72 -0.60 -3.27 -57.75
N GLN A 73 0.13 -3.10 -56.64
CA GLN A 73 1.27 -2.19 -56.56
C GLN A 73 2.45 -2.84 -55.86
N LYS A 74 3.60 -2.82 -56.53
CA LYS A 74 4.89 -3.31 -56.03
C LYS A 74 5.37 -2.45 -54.85
N PRO A 75 6.18 -3.01 -53.92
CA PRO A 75 6.70 -2.25 -52.79
C PRO A 75 7.64 -1.13 -53.27
N VAL A 76 7.49 0.05 -52.65
CA VAL A 76 8.42 1.17 -52.79
C VAL A 76 9.47 1.04 -51.68
N GLU A 77 10.74 0.91 -52.06
CA GLU A 77 11.85 1.00 -51.12
C GLU A 77 11.99 2.43 -50.60
N LEU A 78 11.98 2.59 -49.27
CA LEU A 78 12.31 3.85 -48.60
C LEU A 78 13.76 3.79 -48.09
N PRO A 79 14.53 4.90 -48.18
CA PRO A 79 15.97 4.89 -47.91
C PRO A 79 16.28 4.77 -46.41
N GLU A 80 17.39 4.12 -46.11
CA GLU A 80 17.96 4.05 -44.77
C GLU A 80 18.45 5.42 -44.25
N ARG A 81 18.47 5.52 -42.91
CA ARG A 81 19.09 6.51 -42.00
C ARG A 81 18.11 7.57 -41.49
N SER A 82 18.01 7.81 -40.17
CA SER A 82 19.09 7.81 -39.18
C SER A 82 18.61 7.44 -37.77
N SER A 83 19.45 6.75 -37.01
CA SER A 83 19.24 6.50 -35.58
C SER A 83 19.22 7.81 -34.78
N MET A 84 18.06 8.20 -34.27
CA MET A 84 17.98 9.16 -33.16
C MET A 84 18.01 8.38 -31.86
N ASP A 85 19.07 8.60 -31.07
CA ASP A 85 19.25 7.96 -29.77
C ASP A 85 18.13 8.37 -28.81
N GLY A 86 17.23 7.43 -28.54
CA GLY A 86 16.27 7.54 -27.46
C GLY A 86 16.97 7.49 -26.11
N LYS A 87 17.40 8.65 -25.59
CA LYS A 87 17.82 8.80 -24.19
C LYS A 87 16.60 8.72 -23.27
N TYR A 88 16.13 7.49 -23.05
CA TYR A 88 15.23 7.17 -21.95
C TYR A 88 15.89 7.50 -20.61
N PRO A 89 15.11 7.81 -19.54
CA PRO A 89 15.67 8.19 -18.26
C PRO A 89 16.33 6.98 -17.59
N VAL A 90 17.65 6.86 -17.79
CA VAL A 90 18.56 6.22 -16.85
C VAL A 90 18.26 6.77 -15.46
N LEU A 91 18.34 5.94 -14.41
CA LEU A 91 18.26 6.42 -13.02
C LEU A 91 19.08 7.69 -12.88
N GLU A 92 18.50 8.76 -12.30
CA GLU A 92 19.25 9.97 -11.99
C GLU A 92 20.31 9.63 -10.93
N HIS A 93 21.47 9.18 -11.42
CA HIS A 93 22.71 9.15 -10.67
C HIS A 93 23.09 10.61 -10.42
N THR A 94 22.52 11.19 -9.36
CA THR A 94 23.13 12.34 -8.71
C THR A 94 24.59 11.97 -8.44
N LYS A 95 25.52 12.91 -8.64
CA LYS A 95 26.99 12.69 -8.62
C LYS A 95 27.55 12.28 -7.24
N ARG A 96 26.74 11.70 -6.34
CA ARG A 96 27.03 11.42 -4.92
C ARG A 96 26.39 10.12 -4.40
N GLY A 97 26.13 9.14 -5.27
CA GLY A 97 25.69 7.80 -4.85
C GLY A 97 24.31 7.71 -4.17
N ALA A 98 23.48 8.75 -4.26
CA ALA A 98 22.15 8.79 -3.66
C ALA A 98 21.05 8.50 -4.69
N LEU A 99 20.18 7.54 -4.38
CA LEU A 99 19.01 7.16 -5.18
C LEU A 99 17.73 7.67 -4.51
N LYS A 100 16.82 8.21 -5.34
CA LYS A 100 15.46 8.61 -4.93
C LYS A 100 14.66 7.41 -4.43
N SER A 101 13.64 7.68 -3.63
CA SER A 101 12.78 6.61 -3.11
C SER A 101 11.99 5.91 -4.22
N PRO A 102 11.85 4.57 -4.16
CA PRO A 102 10.98 3.84 -5.09
C PRO A 102 9.48 4.07 -4.82
N PHE A 103 9.12 4.70 -3.69
CA PHE A 103 7.75 5.09 -3.37
C PHE A 103 7.60 6.61 -3.39
N GLN A 104 6.52 7.09 -4.00
CA GLN A 104 6.15 8.51 -4.03
C GLN A 104 4.84 8.70 -3.25
N LEU A 105 4.70 9.84 -2.57
CA LEU A 105 3.42 10.22 -1.96
C LEU A 105 2.53 10.93 -2.97
N THR A 106 1.22 10.81 -2.83
CA THR A 106 0.29 11.60 -3.65
C THR A 106 0.31 13.07 -3.29
N THR A 107 0.05 13.94 -4.26
CA THR A 107 -0.14 15.38 -4.04
C THR A 107 -1.34 15.62 -3.12
N ILE A 108 -1.21 16.56 -2.18
CA ILE A 108 -2.29 17.04 -1.32
C ILE A 108 -2.65 18.46 -1.75
N ARG A 109 -3.87 18.66 -2.26
CA ARG A 109 -4.31 19.94 -2.84
C ARG A 109 -4.23 21.09 -1.84
N ASP A 110 -4.66 20.87 -0.60
CA ASP A 110 -4.79 21.92 0.41
C ASP A 110 -3.56 22.01 1.35
N LEU A 111 -2.40 21.53 0.89
CA LEU A 111 -1.09 21.78 1.52
C LEU A 111 -0.21 22.65 0.61
N PRO A 112 0.72 23.45 1.18
CA PRO A 112 1.62 24.29 0.38
C PRO A 112 2.52 23.44 -0.52
N ALA A 113 2.98 24.03 -1.63
CA ALA A 113 3.85 23.35 -2.61
C ALA A 113 5.11 22.73 -1.98
N SER A 114 5.66 23.34 -0.92
CA SER A 114 6.80 22.81 -0.15
C SER A 114 6.53 21.46 0.54
N SER A 115 5.26 21.11 0.80
CA SER A 115 4.85 19.81 1.35
C SER A 115 4.52 18.77 0.27
N ASN A 116 4.57 19.18 -1.00
CA ASN A 116 4.30 18.36 -2.19
C ASN A 116 5.54 18.18 -3.09
N VAL A 117 6.74 18.46 -2.59
CA VAL A 117 7.99 18.17 -3.31
C VAL A 117 8.10 16.66 -3.60
N ASP A 118 8.41 16.33 -4.85
CA ASP A 118 8.38 14.99 -5.46
C ASP A 118 7.04 14.22 -5.34
N ALA A 119 5.95 14.88 -4.90
CA ALA A 119 4.64 14.25 -4.83
C ALA A 119 3.98 14.17 -6.22
N VAL A 120 3.07 13.20 -6.38
CA VAL A 120 2.49 12.83 -7.68
C VAL A 120 0.96 12.86 -7.65
N SER A 121 0.33 13.52 -8.62
CA SER A 121 -1.11 13.48 -8.83
C SER A 121 -1.50 12.30 -9.74
N LEU A 122 -2.80 11.98 -9.83
CA LEU A 122 -3.25 10.98 -10.81
C LEU A 122 -3.11 11.49 -12.25
N LYS A 123 -3.17 12.80 -12.48
CA LYS A 123 -2.91 13.43 -13.79
C LYS A 123 -1.47 13.23 -14.25
N ASP A 124 -0.51 13.21 -13.32
CA ASP A 124 0.90 12.91 -13.62
C ASP A 124 1.16 11.43 -13.94
N VAL A 125 0.17 10.54 -13.73
CA VAL A 125 0.25 9.10 -14.03
C VAL A 125 -0.54 8.73 -15.29
N LEU A 126 -1.70 9.36 -15.52
CA LEU A 126 -2.61 9.03 -16.63
C LEU A 126 -2.65 10.08 -17.75
N GLY A 127 -2.08 11.27 -17.53
CA GLY A 127 -2.11 12.39 -18.47
C GLY A 127 -1.06 12.35 -19.57
N ASP A 128 -0.32 11.24 -19.77
CA ASP A 128 0.59 11.08 -20.90
C ASP A 128 -0.21 10.61 -22.14
N PRO A 129 -0.21 11.38 -23.25
CA PRO A 129 -0.98 11.04 -24.45
C PRO A 129 -0.49 9.78 -25.17
N LEU A 130 0.68 9.22 -24.81
CA LEU A 130 1.17 7.95 -25.35
C LEU A 130 0.47 6.73 -24.74
N ILE A 131 -0.33 6.86 -23.68
CA ILE A 131 -1.07 5.74 -23.08
C ILE A 131 -2.17 5.28 -24.05
N SER A 132 -2.03 4.05 -24.57
CA SER A 132 -2.99 3.44 -25.50
C SER A 132 -4.03 2.56 -24.78
N GLU A 133 -3.67 2.05 -23.61
CA GLU A 133 -4.54 1.20 -22.80
C GLU A 133 -4.22 1.31 -21.31
N CYS A 134 -5.27 1.26 -20.47
CA CYS A 134 -5.18 1.22 -19.02
C CYS A 134 -6.01 0.05 -18.48
N TRP A 135 -5.42 -0.75 -17.59
CA TRP A 135 -6.12 -1.70 -16.72
C TRP A 135 -6.12 -1.14 -15.29
N GLU A 136 -7.29 -0.69 -14.84
CA GLU A 136 -7.52 -0.09 -13.53
C GLU A 136 -8.10 -1.16 -12.59
N PHE A 137 -7.46 -1.41 -11.47
CA PHE A 137 -7.94 -2.34 -10.44
C PHE A 137 -8.27 -1.54 -9.18
N ASN A 138 -9.52 -1.56 -8.72
CA ASN A 138 -9.89 -0.85 -7.48
C ASN A 138 -11.05 -1.42 -6.66
N TYR A 139 -11.21 -0.86 -5.46
CA TYR A 139 -12.37 -1.06 -4.60
C TYR A 139 -13.51 -0.08 -4.90
N LEU A 140 -13.24 1.23 -4.86
CA LEU A 140 -14.22 2.28 -5.22
C LEU A 140 -13.81 3.00 -6.51
N HIS A 141 -14.83 3.39 -7.27
CA HIS A 141 -14.73 3.83 -8.66
C HIS A 141 -15.63 5.04 -8.92
N ASN A 142 -15.08 6.08 -9.55
CA ASN A 142 -15.81 7.16 -10.20
C ASN A 142 -15.24 7.28 -11.62
N LEU A 143 -16.02 6.94 -12.63
CA LEU A 143 -15.54 6.87 -14.00
C LEU A 143 -15.40 8.26 -14.63
N ASP A 144 -16.25 9.22 -14.26
CA ASP A 144 -16.10 10.61 -14.71
C ASP A 144 -14.74 11.15 -14.25
N PHE A 145 -14.43 10.98 -12.96
CA PHE A 145 -13.14 11.35 -12.37
C PHE A 145 -11.95 10.64 -13.04
N LEU A 146 -12.04 9.32 -13.26
CA LEU A 146 -10.98 8.55 -13.95
C LEU A 146 -10.72 9.09 -15.37
N MET A 147 -11.78 9.34 -16.14
CA MET A 147 -11.67 9.78 -17.53
C MET A 147 -11.20 11.24 -17.68
N GLU A 148 -11.33 12.07 -16.64
CA GLU A 148 -10.73 13.41 -16.56
C GLU A 148 -9.19 13.38 -16.39
N GLN A 149 -8.63 12.26 -15.92
CA GLN A 149 -7.18 12.14 -15.69
C GLN A 149 -6.39 11.83 -16.97
N PHE A 150 -6.99 11.14 -17.93
CA PHE A 150 -6.37 10.96 -19.25
C PHE A 150 -6.19 12.30 -19.97
N ASP A 151 -5.21 12.38 -20.85
CA ASP A 151 -5.02 13.53 -21.74
C ASP A 151 -6.30 13.80 -22.57
N GLU A 152 -6.63 15.08 -22.77
CA GLU A 152 -7.96 15.45 -23.28
C GLU A 152 -8.19 15.13 -24.75
N ASP A 153 -7.13 15.08 -25.56
CA ASP A 153 -7.16 14.76 -26.98
C ASP A 153 -7.29 13.25 -27.20
N VAL A 154 -6.64 12.42 -26.38
CA VAL A 154 -6.62 10.96 -26.56
C VAL A 154 -7.54 10.16 -25.63
N ARG A 155 -8.12 10.74 -24.56
CA ARG A 155 -8.94 10.01 -23.56
C ARG A 155 -10.05 9.11 -24.12
N ASN A 156 -10.61 9.44 -25.27
CA ASN A 156 -11.67 8.65 -25.93
C ASN A 156 -11.12 7.49 -26.77
N LEU A 157 -9.82 7.50 -27.06
CA LEU A 157 -9.09 6.48 -27.82
C LEU A 157 -8.44 5.43 -26.89
N VAL A 158 -8.07 5.82 -25.66
CA VAL A 158 -7.49 4.91 -24.66
C VAL A 158 -8.45 3.75 -24.38
N ARG A 159 -7.99 2.49 -24.50
CA ARG A 159 -8.77 1.32 -24.08
C ARG A 159 -8.73 1.20 -22.55
N VAL A 160 -9.84 1.40 -21.86
CA VAL A 160 -9.88 1.40 -20.39
C VAL A 160 -10.62 0.15 -19.88
N ASN A 161 -9.91 -0.73 -19.19
CA ASN A 161 -10.47 -1.91 -18.53
C ASN A 161 -10.56 -1.63 -17.02
N VAL A 162 -11.76 -1.70 -16.43
CA VAL A 162 -11.99 -1.37 -15.01
C VAL A 162 -12.37 -2.64 -14.23
N ILE A 163 -11.50 -3.04 -13.30
CA ILE A 163 -11.59 -4.28 -12.54
C ILE A 163 -12.12 -3.97 -11.13
N HIS A 164 -13.29 -4.52 -10.82
CA HIS A 164 -14.05 -4.16 -9.61
C HIS A 164 -14.65 -5.38 -8.89
N GLY A 165 -14.82 -5.28 -7.57
CA GLY A 165 -15.31 -6.36 -6.70
C GLY A 165 -16.83 -6.50 -6.56
N PHE A 166 -17.64 -5.67 -7.23
CA PHE A 166 -19.11 -5.66 -7.09
C PHE A 166 -19.74 -6.86 -7.83
N TRP A 167 -19.53 -8.07 -7.30
CA TRP A 167 -19.78 -9.34 -7.98
C TRP A 167 -21.25 -9.77 -8.03
N LYS A 168 -22.03 -9.38 -7.01
CA LYS A 168 -23.49 -9.57 -6.96
C LYS A 168 -24.17 -8.75 -8.06
N ARG A 169 -25.31 -9.20 -8.59
CA ARG A 169 -25.98 -8.51 -9.73
C ARG A 169 -26.82 -7.34 -9.25
N GLU A 170 -27.39 -7.50 -8.07
CA GLU A 170 -28.28 -6.60 -7.34
C GLU A 170 -27.55 -5.57 -6.45
N ASP A 171 -26.22 -5.52 -6.52
CA ASP A 171 -25.42 -4.53 -5.79
C ASP A 171 -25.60 -3.13 -6.40
N GLN A 172 -26.09 -2.17 -5.60
CA GLN A 172 -26.33 -0.81 -6.08
C GLN A 172 -25.05 -0.14 -6.62
N SER A 173 -23.90 -0.45 -6.04
CA SER A 173 -22.59 0.08 -6.48
C SER A 173 -22.24 -0.42 -7.88
N ARG A 174 -22.59 -1.68 -8.20
CA ARG A 174 -22.47 -2.23 -9.56
C ARG A 174 -23.40 -1.54 -10.54
N LEU A 175 -24.67 -1.34 -10.16
CA LEU A 175 -25.66 -0.70 -11.02
C LEU A 175 -25.23 0.74 -11.35
N ASN A 176 -24.81 1.51 -10.34
CA ASN A 176 -24.30 2.87 -10.50
C ASN A 176 -23.03 2.93 -11.37
N LEU A 177 -22.13 1.95 -11.23
CA LEU A 177 -20.91 1.86 -12.05
C LEU A 177 -21.23 1.53 -13.51
N ALA A 178 -22.18 0.61 -13.75
CA ALA A 178 -22.65 0.27 -15.08
C ALA A 178 -23.37 1.45 -15.76
N GLU A 179 -24.14 2.24 -15.02
CA GLU A 179 -24.78 3.46 -15.53
C GLU A 179 -23.76 4.53 -15.92
N GLN A 180 -22.71 4.77 -15.11
CA GLN A 180 -21.62 5.67 -15.47
C GLN A 180 -20.89 5.23 -16.76
N ALA A 181 -20.66 3.92 -16.91
CA ALA A 181 -19.94 3.39 -18.07
C ALA A 181 -20.68 3.61 -19.41
N LEU A 182 -22.01 3.83 -19.40
CA LEU A 182 -22.77 4.15 -20.62
C LEU A 182 -22.34 5.47 -21.30
N LYS A 183 -21.63 6.36 -20.58
CA LYS A 183 -21.07 7.59 -21.14
C LYS A 183 -19.80 7.36 -21.97
N TYR A 184 -19.10 6.24 -21.75
CA TYR A 184 -17.73 6.02 -22.19
C TYR A 184 -17.60 4.70 -22.99
N PRO A 185 -17.74 4.73 -24.32
CA PRO A 185 -17.75 3.51 -25.15
C PRO A 185 -16.40 2.75 -25.14
N ASN A 186 -15.33 3.42 -24.71
CA ASN A 186 -13.98 2.85 -24.55
C ASN A 186 -13.73 2.23 -23.15
N ILE A 187 -14.70 2.28 -22.23
CA ILE A 187 -14.62 1.59 -20.92
C ILE A 187 -15.22 0.19 -20.99
N LYS A 188 -14.46 -0.80 -20.51
CA LYS A 188 -14.90 -2.18 -20.29
C LYS A 188 -14.91 -2.50 -18.80
N LEU A 189 -16.09 -2.77 -18.24
CA LEU A 189 -16.22 -3.23 -16.85
C LEU A 189 -15.93 -4.73 -16.73
N LEU A 190 -15.04 -5.08 -15.80
CA LEU A 190 -14.55 -6.43 -15.54
C LEU A 190 -14.75 -6.79 -14.06
N THR A 191 -15.75 -7.63 -13.79
CA THR A 191 -16.11 -7.93 -12.40
C THR A 191 -15.28 -9.10 -11.84
N ALA A 192 -14.44 -8.86 -10.83
CA ALA A 192 -13.71 -9.90 -10.10
C ALA A 192 -14.68 -10.89 -9.42
N TYR A 193 -14.27 -12.15 -9.26
CA TYR A 193 -15.06 -13.15 -8.54
C TYR A 193 -14.70 -13.16 -7.05
N MET A 194 -15.68 -12.91 -6.18
CA MET A 194 -15.47 -12.75 -4.73
C MET A 194 -16.30 -13.79 -3.94
N PRO A 195 -15.89 -15.07 -3.90
CA PRO A 195 -16.68 -16.13 -3.26
C PRO A 195 -16.70 -16.04 -1.74
N GLU A 196 -15.61 -15.57 -1.14
CA GLU A 196 -15.41 -15.62 0.30
C GLU A 196 -16.25 -14.56 1.02
N MET A 197 -17.04 -15.00 2.01
CA MET A 197 -17.82 -14.09 2.85
C MET A 197 -16.91 -13.06 3.52
N PHE A 198 -17.30 -11.78 3.43
CA PHE A 198 -16.55 -10.62 3.94
C PHE A 198 -15.21 -10.37 3.24
N GLY A 199 -14.92 -11.08 2.14
CA GLY A 199 -13.81 -10.76 1.23
C GLY A 199 -14.09 -9.51 0.40
N THR A 200 -13.03 -8.78 0.06
CA THR A 200 -13.12 -7.54 -0.75
C THR A 200 -12.10 -7.58 -1.90
N HIS A 201 -12.46 -7.07 -3.07
CA HIS A 201 -11.47 -6.67 -4.08
C HIS A 201 -10.89 -5.33 -3.66
N HIS A 202 -9.74 -5.34 -3.00
CA HIS A 202 -9.18 -4.16 -2.34
C HIS A 202 -7.87 -3.67 -2.95
N SER A 203 -7.27 -4.48 -3.83
CA SER A 203 -6.15 -4.13 -4.70
C SER A 203 -6.36 -2.85 -5.49
N LYS A 204 -5.24 -2.15 -5.69
CA LYS A 204 -5.15 -0.78 -6.22
C LYS A 204 -3.94 -0.72 -7.14
N MET A 205 -4.20 -0.90 -8.43
CA MET A 205 -3.16 -1.06 -9.44
C MET A 205 -3.61 -0.48 -10.77
N LEU A 206 -2.70 0.21 -11.44
CA LEU A 206 -2.81 0.57 -12.86
C LEU A 206 -1.78 -0.25 -13.62
N ILE A 207 -2.19 -0.85 -14.75
CA ILE A 207 -1.25 -1.38 -15.74
C ILE A 207 -1.51 -0.65 -17.04
N LEU A 208 -0.50 0.09 -17.49
CA LEU A 208 -0.56 0.96 -18.66
C LEU A 208 0.20 0.31 -19.80
N PHE A 209 -0.35 0.38 -21.01
CA PHE A 209 0.38 0.11 -22.25
C PHE A 209 0.41 1.37 -23.10
N ARG A 210 1.49 1.54 -23.86
CA ARG A 210 1.80 2.78 -24.55
C ARG A 210 2.06 2.57 -26.04
N HIS A 211 1.91 3.64 -26.82
CA HIS A 211 2.18 3.66 -28.26
C HIS A 211 3.68 3.54 -28.60
N ASP A 212 4.57 3.80 -27.63
CA ASP A 212 6.02 3.61 -27.73
C ASP A 212 6.48 2.16 -27.48
N PHE A 213 5.55 1.21 -27.46
CA PHE A 213 5.79 -0.22 -27.17
C PHE A 213 6.39 -0.49 -25.78
N THR A 214 6.12 0.38 -24.80
CA THR A 214 6.39 0.11 -23.39
C THR A 214 5.12 -0.17 -22.59
N ALA A 215 5.28 -0.87 -21.47
CA ALA A 215 4.27 -1.06 -20.43
C ALA A 215 4.75 -0.44 -19.11
N GLN A 216 3.83 -0.10 -18.21
CA GLN A 216 4.18 0.33 -16.86
C GLN A 216 3.18 -0.21 -15.84
N ILE A 217 3.68 -0.59 -14.67
CA ILE A 217 2.89 -1.09 -13.55
C ILE A 217 2.97 -0.07 -12.43
N ILE A 218 1.82 0.36 -11.93
CA ILE A 218 1.71 1.29 -10.80
C ILE A 218 0.88 0.62 -9.73
N ILE A 219 1.46 0.39 -8.55
CA ILE A 219 0.74 -0.17 -7.39
C ILE A 219 0.59 0.95 -6.35
N HIS A 220 -0.65 1.24 -5.94
CA HIS A 220 -0.98 2.41 -5.13
C HIS A 220 -1.94 2.08 -3.98
N THR A 221 -2.30 3.11 -3.21
CA THR A 221 -3.14 2.96 -2.00
C THR A 221 -4.46 3.75 -2.05
N ALA A 222 -4.60 4.64 -3.03
CA ALA A 222 -5.82 5.41 -3.31
C ALA A 222 -6.92 4.61 -4.02
N ASN A 223 -8.17 4.80 -3.59
CA ASN A 223 -9.34 4.45 -4.39
C ASN A 223 -9.50 5.38 -5.62
N MET A 224 -10.18 4.93 -6.67
CA MET A 224 -10.36 5.71 -7.90
C MET A 224 -11.52 6.72 -7.78
N ILE A 225 -11.40 7.63 -6.80
CA ILE A 225 -12.38 8.66 -6.48
C ILE A 225 -11.66 9.97 -6.06
N PRO A 226 -12.26 11.15 -6.29
CA PRO A 226 -11.62 12.43 -5.93
C PRO A 226 -11.18 12.52 -4.47
N PHE A 227 -11.99 11.98 -3.55
CA PHE A 227 -11.74 12.05 -2.10
C PHE A 227 -10.36 11.48 -1.71
N ASP A 228 -10.00 10.34 -2.29
CA ASP A 228 -8.75 9.62 -2.00
C ASP A 228 -7.52 10.28 -2.61
N TRP A 229 -7.67 10.97 -3.74
CA TRP A 229 -6.57 11.64 -4.48
C TRP A 229 -6.42 13.13 -4.17
N THR A 230 -7.34 13.75 -3.42
CA THR A 230 -7.31 15.19 -3.13
C THR A 230 -6.50 15.52 -1.87
N ASN A 231 -6.89 14.95 -0.72
CA ASN A 231 -6.44 15.40 0.62
C ASN A 231 -6.11 14.26 1.60
N MET A 232 -6.20 13.01 1.16
CA MET A 232 -5.80 11.85 1.97
C MET A 232 -4.34 11.52 1.68
N THR A 233 -3.56 11.16 2.70
CA THR A 233 -2.18 10.68 2.47
C THR A 233 -2.24 9.29 1.88
N GLN A 234 -1.77 9.16 0.63
CA GLN A 234 -1.59 7.92 -0.12
C GLN A 234 -0.15 7.85 -0.62
N ALA A 235 0.30 6.66 -1.00
CA ALA A 235 1.51 6.43 -1.78
C ALA A 235 1.25 5.54 -3.00
N LEU A 236 2.20 5.60 -3.93
CA LEU A 236 2.32 4.69 -5.05
C LEU A 236 3.77 4.27 -5.31
N TRP A 237 3.93 3.12 -5.96
CA TRP A 237 5.16 2.62 -6.57
C TRP A 237 4.94 2.57 -8.08
N LYS A 238 5.93 3.00 -8.88
CA LYS A 238 5.94 2.83 -10.34
C LYS A 238 7.07 1.89 -10.72
N SER A 239 6.81 0.93 -11.60
CA SER A 239 7.87 0.23 -12.31
C SER A 239 8.62 1.21 -13.23
N PRO A 240 9.87 0.88 -13.64
CA PRO A 240 10.44 1.41 -14.87
C PRO A 240 9.48 1.20 -16.05
N HIS A 241 9.70 1.93 -17.14
CA HIS A 241 9.07 1.60 -18.42
C HIS A 241 9.62 0.24 -18.88
N LEU A 242 8.72 -0.70 -19.08
CA LEU A 242 9.00 -2.09 -19.44
C LEU A 242 8.97 -2.18 -20.97
N PRO A 243 10.08 -2.39 -21.67
CA PRO A 243 10.07 -2.52 -23.12
C PRO A 243 9.52 -3.89 -23.55
N LEU A 244 9.23 -4.08 -24.84
CA LEU A 244 9.04 -5.43 -25.38
C LEU A 244 10.30 -6.28 -25.20
N LEU A 245 10.13 -7.58 -25.00
CA LEU A 245 11.22 -8.56 -25.03
C LEU A 245 11.88 -8.56 -26.41
N GLY A 246 13.18 -8.32 -26.45
CA GLY A 246 13.98 -8.47 -27.66
C GLY A 246 14.06 -9.94 -28.10
N PRO A 247 14.11 -10.25 -29.41
CA PRO A 247 14.11 -11.62 -29.92
C PRO A 247 15.32 -12.46 -29.48
N GLU A 248 16.42 -11.80 -29.08
CA GLU A 248 17.67 -12.44 -28.65
C GLU A 248 17.84 -12.54 -27.13
N LYS A 249 16.94 -11.96 -26.32
CA LYS A 249 17.05 -12.07 -24.85
C LYS A 249 16.71 -13.49 -24.42
N PRO A 250 17.65 -14.25 -23.82
CA PRO A 250 17.37 -15.61 -23.38
C PRO A 250 16.29 -15.59 -22.29
N THR A 251 15.30 -16.47 -22.42
CA THR A 251 14.30 -16.69 -21.36
C THR A 251 15.04 -17.07 -20.08
N PRO A 252 14.95 -16.29 -18.99
CA PRO A 252 15.65 -16.62 -17.76
C PRO A 252 15.12 -17.95 -17.22
N ILE A 253 16.02 -18.80 -16.75
CA ILE A 253 15.71 -20.16 -16.29
C ILE A 253 15.39 -20.12 -14.79
N GLU A 254 14.36 -20.85 -14.36
CA GLU A 254 14.00 -20.98 -12.94
C GLU A 254 15.09 -21.73 -12.13
N PRO A 255 15.26 -21.43 -10.83
CA PRO A 255 14.45 -20.52 -10.00
C PRO A 255 14.93 -19.07 -10.03
N PHE A 256 13.98 -18.12 -10.10
CA PHE A 256 14.29 -16.69 -10.08
C PHE A 256 14.64 -16.16 -8.68
N LYS A 257 15.65 -15.30 -8.58
CA LYS A 257 16.05 -14.58 -7.35
C LYS A 257 14.88 -13.74 -6.83
N ILE A 258 14.50 -13.90 -5.57
CA ILE A 258 13.50 -13.05 -4.91
C ILE A 258 13.93 -11.58 -4.99
N GLY A 259 13.03 -10.70 -5.40
CA GLY A 259 13.31 -9.28 -5.63
C GLY A 259 13.74 -8.91 -7.05
N SER A 260 13.99 -9.90 -7.92
CA SER A 260 14.33 -9.67 -9.32
C SER A 260 13.10 -9.50 -10.21
N GLY A 261 13.26 -8.78 -11.31
CA GLY A 261 12.26 -8.58 -12.35
C GLY A 261 11.56 -9.86 -12.86
N PRO A 262 12.30 -10.93 -13.23
CA PRO A 262 11.69 -12.20 -13.62
C PRO A 262 10.79 -12.81 -12.53
N LYS A 263 11.18 -12.72 -11.24
CA LYS A 263 10.34 -13.21 -10.13
C LYS A 263 9.10 -12.33 -9.94
N PHE A 264 9.25 -11.01 -10.02
CA PHE A 264 8.12 -10.07 -9.96
C PHE A 264 7.13 -10.33 -11.11
N LYS A 265 7.62 -10.59 -12.33
CA LYS A 265 6.80 -10.96 -13.49
C LYS A 265 6.03 -12.25 -13.24
N LEU A 266 6.70 -13.31 -12.77
CA LEU A 266 6.05 -14.58 -12.44
C LEU A 266 4.92 -14.39 -11.42
N ASP A 267 5.20 -13.67 -10.33
CA ASP A 267 4.23 -13.45 -9.26
C ASP A 267 3.05 -12.59 -9.71
N LEU A 268 3.28 -11.55 -10.52
CA LEU A 268 2.19 -10.73 -11.08
C LEU A 268 1.32 -11.51 -12.07
N LEU A 269 1.92 -12.32 -12.95
CA LEU A 269 1.14 -13.13 -13.88
C LEU A 269 0.31 -14.20 -13.15
N ASN A 270 0.84 -14.80 -12.08
CA ASN A 270 0.09 -15.72 -11.22
C ASN A 270 -1.02 -15.01 -10.45
N TYR A 271 -0.76 -13.79 -9.96
CA TYR A 271 -1.75 -12.94 -9.30
C TYR A 271 -2.92 -12.62 -10.22
N LEU A 272 -2.63 -12.23 -11.46
CA LEU A 272 -3.65 -11.94 -12.48
C LEU A 272 -4.43 -13.21 -12.90
N ARG A 273 -3.76 -14.36 -13.03
CA ARG A 273 -4.44 -15.66 -13.30
C ARG A 273 -5.43 -16.04 -12.21
N ALA A 274 -5.24 -15.62 -10.96
CA ALA A 274 -6.19 -15.87 -9.87
C ALA A 274 -7.54 -15.14 -10.03
N TYR A 275 -7.69 -14.24 -11.01
CA TYR A 275 -8.98 -13.66 -11.39
C TYR A 275 -9.77 -14.58 -12.34
N ASP A 276 -9.11 -15.47 -13.08
CA ASP A 276 -9.70 -16.25 -14.17
C ASP A 276 -10.44 -17.52 -13.71
N THR A 277 -10.64 -17.70 -12.39
CA THR A 277 -11.11 -18.96 -11.76
C THR A 277 -12.53 -19.39 -12.13
N LYS A 278 -13.41 -18.46 -12.54
CA LYS A 278 -14.81 -18.73 -12.93
C LYS A 278 -15.20 -18.24 -14.32
N ARG A 279 -14.42 -17.32 -14.88
CA ARG A 279 -14.60 -16.68 -16.19
C ARG A 279 -13.27 -16.04 -16.57
N ILE A 280 -13.04 -15.87 -17.86
CA ILE A 280 -11.88 -15.12 -18.34
C ILE A 280 -12.07 -13.63 -18.04
N ILE A 281 -11.14 -13.05 -17.29
CA ILE A 281 -11.06 -11.63 -16.91
C ILE A 281 -9.70 -11.06 -17.32
N CYS A 282 -8.61 -11.63 -16.78
CA CYS A 282 -7.25 -11.11 -16.88
C CYS A 282 -6.38 -11.88 -17.87
N LYS A 283 -6.82 -13.03 -18.41
CA LYS A 283 -6.07 -13.76 -19.46
C LYS A 283 -5.54 -12.87 -20.61
N PRO A 284 -6.31 -11.91 -21.19
CA PRO A 284 -5.78 -11.04 -22.24
C PRO A 284 -4.62 -10.15 -21.76
N LEU A 285 -4.73 -9.62 -20.54
CA LEU A 285 -3.67 -8.84 -19.89
C LEU A 285 -2.43 -9.70 -19.60
N VAL A 286 -2.61 -10.94 -19.16
CA VAL A 286 -1.53 -11.92 -18.93
C VAL A 286 -0.81 -12.24 -20.26
N GLU A 287 -1.55 -12.47 -21.34
CA GLU A 287 -1.00 -12.73 -22.69
C GLU A 287 -0.27 -11.51 -23.27
N GLN A 288 -0.68 -10.30 -22.90
CA GLN A 288 -0.03 -9.05 -23.28
C GLN A 288 1.27 -8.82 -22.48
N LEU A 289 1.21 -8.92 -21.13
CA LEU A 289 2.36 -8.75 -20.22
C LEU A 289 3.46 -9.81 -20.42
N LEU A 290 3.13 -11.01 -20.91
CA LEU A 290 4.12 -12.02 -21.27
C LEU A 290 5.17 -11.48 -22.27
N LYS A 291 4.79 -10.53 -23.13
CA LYS A 291 5.64 -9.95 -24.18
C LYS A 291 6.63 -8.87 -23.69
N TYR A 292 6.49 -8.38 -22.47
CA TYR A 292 7.28 -7.26 -21.93
C TYR A 292 8.42 -7.73 -21.04
N ASP A 293 9.54 -7.02 -21.06
CA ASP A 293 10.70 -7.28 -20.22
C ASP A 293 10.53 -6.61 -18.85
N PHE A 294 10.84 -7.35 -17.80
CA PHE A 294 10.72 -6.91 -16.42
C PHE A 294 12.10 -6.74 -15.75
N SER A 295 13.22 -7.00 -16.44
CA SER A 295 14.59 -7.08 -15.89
C SER A 295 14.94 -5.97 -14.88
N GLU A 296 14.56 -4.73 -15.21
CA GLU A 296 14.88 -3.52 -14.43
C GLU A 296 14.08 -3.39 -13.11
N ILE A 297 13.09 -4.23 -12.87
CA ILE A 297 12.33 -4.20 -11.61
C ILE A 297 13.19 -4.76 -10.47
N LYS A 298 13.56 -3.86 -9.56
CA LYS A 298 14.20 -4.12 -8.26
C LYS A 298 13.15 -4.06 -7.16
N ALA A 299 12.34 -5.12 -7.03
CA ALA A 299 11.24 -5.20 -6.05
C ALA A 299 10.67 -6.62 -5.92
N ALA A 300 9.99 -6.91 -4.80
CA ALA A 300 9.15 -8.10 -4.64
C ALA A 300 7.65 -7.75 -4.58
N LEU A 301 6.82 -8.54 -5.28
CA LEU A 301 5.36 -8.42 -5.20
C LEU A 301 4.85 -9.13 -3.93
N ILE A 302 4.01 -8.44 -3.16
CA ILE A 302 3.28 -9.02 -2.02
C ILE A 302 1.79 -8.98 -2.35
N GLY A 303 1.21 -10.12 -2.71
CA GLY A 303 -0.20 -10.25 -3.08
C GLY A 303 -1.01 -11.06 -2.07
N SER A 304 -2.33 -10.86 -2.11
CA SER A 304 -3.32 -11.77 -1.52
C SER A 304 -4.39 -12.06 -2.55
N VAL A 305 -4.85 -13.31 -2.63
CA VAL A 305 -5.96 -13.74 -3.49
C VAL A 305 -6.95 -14.57 -2.66
N PRO A 306 -8.29 -14.53 -2.93
CA PRO A 306 -9.28 -15.28 -2.17
C PRO A 306 -9.19 -16.80 -2.43
N GLU A 307 -8.39 -17.50 -1.63
CA GLU A 307 -8.24 -18.95 -1.71
C GLU A 307 -7.89 -19.60 -0.37
N LYS A 308 -7.72 -20.94 -0.42
CA LYS A 308 -7.08 -21.72 0.62
C LYS A 308 -5.72 -22.20 0.11
N GLN A 309 -4.66 -21.81 0.80
CA GLN A 309 -3.29 -22.10 0.40
C GLN A 309 -2.66 -23.11 1.37
N GLY A 310 -2.04 -24.18 0.84
CA GLY A 310 -1.46 -25.28 1.63
C GLY A 310 -0.09 -24.96 2.26
N ILE A 311 0.46 -25.94 2.99
CA ILE A 311 1.75 -25.83 3.71
C ILE A 311 2.94 -25.76 2.75
N GLU A 312 2.98 -26.64 1.75
CA GLU A 312 4.12 -26.81 0.85
C GLU A 312 3.94 -25.99 -0.43
N ILE A 313 4.38 -24.74 -0.36
CA ILE A 313 4.55 -23.90 -1.54
C ILE A 313 6.01 -24.04 -1.97
N SER A 314 6.24 -24.57 -3.17
CA SER A 314 7.62 -24.68 -3.68
C SER A 314 8.26 -23.29 -3.81
N PRO A 315 9.60 -23.15 -3.74
CA PRO A 315 10.24 -21.85 -3.97
C PRO A 315 9.94 -21.22 -5.34
N SER A 316 9.53 -22.03 -6.33
CA SER A 316 9.07 -21.61 -7.65
C SER A 316 7.60 -21.16 -7.70
N GLN A 317 6.77 -21.54 -6.73
CA GLN A 317 5.36 -21.12 -6.66
C GLN A 317 5.22 -19.76 -5.99
N THR A 318 4.20 -19.00 -6.42
CA THR A 318 3.82 -17.75 -5.77
C THR A 318 3.02 -18.05 -4.50
N ALA A 319 3.43 -17.42 -3.40
CA ALA A 319 2.78 -17.52 -2.10
C ALA A 319 2.09 -16.18 -1.77
N TRP A 320 0.93 -16.26 -1.12
CA TRP A 320 0.05 -15.14 -0.81
C TRP A 320 -0.03 -14.81 0.68
N GLY A 321 -0.49 -13.61 1.00
CA GLY A 321 -0.76 -13.17 2.37
C GLY A 321 0.48 -13.23 3.27
N TRP A 322 0.28 -13.63 4.53
CA TRP A 322 1.36 -13.72 5.53
C TRP A 322 2.45 -14.71 5.11
N ALA A 323 2.10 -15.76 4.36
CA ALA A 323 3.05 -16.76 3.87
C ALA A 323 3.92 -16.21 2.72
N GLY A 324 3.32 -15.48 1.78
CA GLY A 324 4.04 -14.73 0.74
C GLY A 324 5.03 -13.73 1.32
N LEU A 325 4.57 -12.93 2.28
CA LEU A 325 5.41 -12.00 3.03
C LEU A 325 6.57 -12.71 3.76
N THR A 326 6.26 -13.80 4.48
CA THR A 326 7.28 -14.63 5.15
C THR A 326 8.32 -15.16 4.16
N ASN A 327 7.89 -15.58 2.97
CA ASN A 327 8.80 -16.12 1.95
C ASN A 327 9.76 -15.05 1.43
N VAL A 328 9.26 -13.85 1.11
CA VAL A 328 10.11 -12.73 0.65
C VAL A 328 11.07 -12.27 1.75
N LEU A 329 10.60 -12.16 2.99
CA LEU A 329 11.42 -11.70 4.12
C LEU A 329 12.59 -12.65 4.44
N LYS A 330 12.54 -13.94 4.07
CA LYS A 330 13.71 -14.85 4.17
C LYS A 330 14.89 -14.42 3.30
N SER A 331 14.68 -13.56 2.30
CA SER A 331 15.74 -13.02 1.45
C SER A 331 16.31 -11.68 1.96
N VAL A 332 15.68 -11.05 2.95
CA VAL A 332 16.06 -9.72 3.44
C VAL A 332 17.09 -9.83 4.57
N SER A 333 18.23 -9.18 4.40
CA SER A 333 19.32 -9.14 5.38
C SER A 333 19.09 -8.08 6.48
N CYS A 334 19.55 -8.33 7.70
CA CYS A 334 19.19 -7.51 8.88
C CYS A 334 20.33 -7.41 9.92
N TYR A 335 21.45 -6.79 9.58
CA TYR A 335 22.75 -6.97 10.26
C TYR A 335 23.06 -6.15 11.53
N HIS A 336 22.18 -5.26 12.00
CA HIS A 336 22.50 -4.34 13.11
C HIS A 336 22.29 -4.93 14.51
N ASP A 337 23.19 -4.65 15.45
CA ASP A 337 23.12 -5.13 16.85
C ASP A 337 22.06 -4.41 17.72
N THR A 338 21.56 -3.27 17.26
CA THR A 338 20.52 -2.50 17.96
C THR A 338 19.17 -3.23 17.92
N GLN A 339 18.30 -2.95 18.91
CA GLN A 339 16.94 -3.48 18.91
C GLN A 339 16.15 -2.88 17.73
N PRO A 340 15.66 -3.69 16.78
CA PRO A 340 14.91 -3.19 15.63
C PRO A 340 13.49 -2.76 16.02
N GLU A 341 12.84 -2.02 15.13
CA GLU A 341 11.46 -1.60 15.30
C GLU A 341 10.66 -1.78 14.01
N ILE A 342 9.49 -2.41 14.10
CA ILE A 342 8.56 -2.58 12.97
C ILE A 342 7.37 -1.66 13.18
N VAL A 343 7.24 -0.67 12.29
CA VAL A 343 6.14 0.29 12.27
C VAL A 343 5.11 -0.15 11.25
N ILE A 344 3.87 -0.25 11.70
CA ILE A 344 2.69 -0.62 10.91
C ILE A 344 1.78 0.60 10.85
N GLN A 345 1.70 1.25 9.71
CA GLN A 345 0.70 2.29 9.45
C GLN A 345 -0.39 1.70 8.57
N ILE A 346 -1.65 1.91 8.95
CA ILE A 346 -2.84 1.36 8.29
C ILE A 346 -4.02 2.32 8.41
N SER A 347 -5.06 2.12 7.58
CA SER A 347 -6.33 2.86 7.70
C SER A 347 -7.47 2.04 8.31
N SER A 348 -7.33 0.72 8.44
CA SER A 348 -8.36 -0.14 9.03
C SER A 348 -7.81 -1.28 9.89
N ILE A 349 -8.49 -1.55 11.01
CA ILE A 349 -8.27 -2.69 11.88
C ILE A 349 -9.55 -3.54 11.89
N ALA A 350 -9.47 -4.77 11.39
CA ALA A 350 -10.61 -5.70 11.40
C ALA A 350 -10.78 -6.38 12.76
N SER A 351 -11.81 -7.23 12.90
CA SER A 351 -11.95 -8.10 14.08
C SER A 351 -10.92 -9.23 14.04
N LEU A 352 -9.84 -9.08 14.81
CA LEU A 352 -8.75 -10.04 14.93
C LEU A 352 -9.09 -11.15 15.94
N GLY A 353 -9.83 -10.80 16.99
CA GLY A 353 -10.36 -11.72 17.99
C GLY A 353 -10.22 -11.20 19.42
N PRO A 354 -10.84 -11.85 20.42
CA PRO A 354 -10.77 -11.45 21.83
C PRO A 354 -9.41 -11.74 22.49
N THR A 355 -8.47 -12.35 21.76
CA THR A 355 -7.09 -12.66 22.16
C THR A 355 -6.13 -12.24 21.06
N ASP A 356 -4.90 -11.93 21.43
CA ASP A 356 -3.80 -11.52 20.54
C ASP A 356 -3.31 -12.60 19.56
N LYS A 357 -3.65 -13.88 19.74
CA LYS A 357 -3.16 -15.04 18.95
C LYS A 357 -2.94 -14.79 17.45
N TRP A 358 -3.92 -14.21 16.73
CA TRP A 358 -3.78 -13.90 15.30
C TRP A 358 -2.71 -12.82 15.06
N LEU A 359 -2.74 -11.75 15.86
CA LEU A 359 -1.77 -10.67 15.80
C LEU A 359 -0.37 -11.21 16.07
N THR A 360 -0.17 -11.94 17.17
CA THR A 360 1.13 -12.53 17.54
C THR A 360 1.68 -13.48 16.46
N HIS A 361 0.81 -14.24 15.77
CA HIS A 361 1.20 -15.01 14.58
C HIS A 361 1.66 -14.11 13.42
N PHE A 362 0.91 -13.06 13.10
CA PHE A 362 1.25 -12.13 12.01
C PHE A 362 2.50 -11.27 12.32
N LEU A 363 2.69 -10.83 13.57
CA LEU A 363 3.90 -10.14 14.02
C LEU A 363 5.14 -11.06 13.92
N LYS A 364 4.98 -12.37 14.16
CA LYS A 364 6.04 -13.36 13.91
C LYS A 364 6.40 -13.46 12.42
N ALA A 365 5.42 -13.40 11.51
CA ALA A 365 5.69 -13.35 10.07
C ALA A 365 6.50 -12.11 9.68
N LEU A 366 6.12 -10.92 10.18
CA LEU A 366 6.84 -9.65 9.99
C LEU A 366 8.28 -9.66 10.55
N ASN A 367 8.56 -10.45 11.58
CA ASN A 367 9.91 -10.59 12.15
C ASN A 367 10.84 -11.53 11.35
N THR A 368 10.36 -12.12 10.25
CA THR A 368 11.19 -12.98 9.40
C THR A 368 12.35 -12.19 8.78
N SER A 369 13.51 -12.83 8.64
CA SER A 369 14.72 -12.27 8.01
C SER A 369 15.66 -13.40 7.58
N LYS A 370 16.53 -13.14 6.61
CA LYS A 370 17.63 -14.02 6.16
C LYS A 370 18.61 -14.35 7.28
N SER A 371 18.80 -13.42 8.21
CA SER A 371 19.69 -13.54 9.38
C SER A 371 18.92 -13.22 10.66
N PRO A 372 18.28 -14.24 11.30
CA PRO A 372 17.46 -14.02 12.50
C PRO A 372 18.27 -13.43 13.66
N ARG A 373 17.79 -12.32 14.24
CA ARG A 373 18.39 -11.70 15.45
C ARG A 373 17.97 -12.45 16.72
N LYS A 374 18.81 -12.38 17.76
CA LYS A 374 18.45 -12.82 19.12
C LYS A 374 17.43 -11.89 19.80
N THR A 375 17.37 -10.63 19.39
CA THR A 375 16.49 -9.60 19.93
C THR A 375 15.22 -9.48 19.08
N ASN A 376 14.05 -9.53 19.73
CA ASN A 376 12.78 -9.28 19.05
C ASN A 376 12.57 -7.77 18.80
N PRO A 377 11.97 -7.39 17.66
CA PRO A 377 11.64 -6.00 17.37
C PRO A 377 10.57 -5.46 18.32
N LYS A 378 10.61 -4.15 18.55
CA LYS A 378 9.44 -3.41 19.03
C LYS A 378 8.42 -3.31 17.89
N PHE A 379 7.13 -3.39 18.20
CA PHE A 379 6.06 -3.18 17.22
C PHE A 379 5.30 -1.90 17.58
N LYS A 380 5.08 -1.05 16.57
CA LYS A 380 4.25 0.16 16.69
C LYS A 380 3.19 0.16 15.61
N ILE A 381 1.97 0.57 15.94
CA ILE A 381 0.82 0.64 15.03
C ILE A 381 0.35 2.10 15.00
N ILE A 382 0.56 2.78 13.88
CA ILE A 382 0.09 4.15 13.67
C ILE A 382 -1.38 4.11 13.26
N PHE A 383 -2.23 4.73 14.08
CA PHE A 383 -3.66 4.88 13.82
C PHE A 383 -4.14 6.20 14.43
N PRO A 384 -4.95 7.02 13.75
CA PRO A 384 -5.34 8.32 14.27
C PRO A 384 -6.43 8.21 15.36
N THR A 385 -6.36 9.11 16.33
CA THR A 385 -7.45 9.39 17.29
C THR A 385 -8.56 10.23 16.65
N ALA A 386 -9.69 10.40 17.35
CA ALA A 386 -10.77 11.25 16.88
C ALA A 386 -10.40 12.75 16.83
N ASP A 387 -9.49 13.19 17.70
CA ASP A 387 -8.94 14.54 17.67
C ASP A 387 -8.06 14.77 16.41
N GLU A 388 -7.26 13.78 16.02
CA GLU A 388 -6.45 13.88 14.81
C GLU A 388 -7.30 13.86 13.54
N VAL A 389 -8.40 13.10 13.53
CA VAL A 389 -9.38 13.11 12.43
C VAL A 389 -10.10 14.46 12.34
N ARG A 390 -10.66 14.99 13.44
CA ARG A 390 -11.39 16.28 13.40
C ARG A 390 -10.48 17.47 13.07
N ARG A 391 -9.19 17.40 13.44
CA ARG A 391 -8.17 18.39 13.07
C ARG A 391 -7.52 18.10 11.71
N SER A 392 -8.00 17.14 10.93
CA SER A 392 -7.48 16.86 9.57
C SER A 392 -8.06 17.82 8.52
N ILE A 393 -7.44 17.86 7.34
CA ILE A 393 -7.86 18.75 6.23
C ILE A 393 -9.33 18.54 5.85
N ASN A 394 -9.85 17.30 5.82
CA ASN A 394 -11.27 17.06 5.52
C ASN A 394 -12.14 17.00 6.79
N GLY A 395 -11.63 17.40 7.95
CA GLY A 395 -12.32 17.31 9.24
C GLY A 395 -12.80 15.88 9.52
N TYR A 396 -14.01 15.75 10.08
CA TYR A 396 -14.59 14.42 10.31
C TYR A 396 -14.85 13.62 9.02
N ALA A 397 -14.92 14.25 7.85
CA ALA A 397 -15.13 13.52 6.60
C ALA A 397 -13.96 12.56 6.28
N SER A 398 -12.72 12.85 6.70
CA SER A 398 -11.58 11.91 6.64
C SER A 398 -11.85 10.60 7.37
N GLY A 399 -12.70 10.62 8.39
CA GLY A 399 -13.14 9.44 9.14
C GLY A 399 -13.87 8.39 8.31
N ASN A 400 -14.44 8.76 7.15
CA ASN A 400 -15.09 7.81 6.22
C ASN A 400 -14.13 6.80 5.57
N ALA A 401 -12.82 7.07 5.59
CA ALA A 401 -11.81 6.16 5.04
C ALA A 401 -11.03 5.37 6.12
N ILE A 402 -11.31 5.65 7.40
CA ILE A 402 -10.55 5.13 8.54
C ILE A 402 -11.47 4.33 9.46
N HIS A 403 -11.13 3.06 9.71
CA HIS A 403 -12.07 2.10 10.26
C HIS A 403 -11.48 1.23 11.38
N THR A 404 -11.94 1.41 12.61
CA THR A 404 -11.91 0.36 13.63
C THR A 404 -13.21 0.37 14.43
N LYS A 405 -13.44 -0.69 15.20
CA LYS A 405 -14.63 -0.85 16.05
C LYS A 405 -14.16 -1.14 17.47
N ILE A 406 -14.61 -0.35 18.44
CA ILE A 406 -14.18 -0.40 19.85
C ILE A 406 -15.34 -0.55 20.85
N LEU A 407 -16.58 -0.69 20.37
CA LEU A 407 -17.80 -0.48 21.16
C LEU A 407 -18.37 -1.75 21.82
N THR A 408 -18.03 -2.95 21.33
CA THR A 408 -18.49 -4.20 21.95
C THR A 408 -17.46 -4.77 22.94
N PRO A 409 -17.84 -5.59 23.93
CA PRO A 409 -16.89 -6.17 24.87
C PRO A 409 -15.75 -6.98 24.22
N ALA A 410 -16.01 -7.64 23.09
CA ALA A 410 -14.99 -8.35 22.32
C ALA A 410 -13.99 -7.38 21.64
N GLN A 411 -14.49 -6.23 21.17
CA GLN A 411 -13.67 -5.16 20.61
C GLN A 411 -12.85 -4.43 21.69
N GLY A 412 -13.41 -4.24 22.89
CA GLY A 412 -12.67 -3.72 24.05
C GLY A 412 -11.49 -4.62 24.44
N LYS A 413 -11.68 -5.95 24.45
CA LYS A 413 -10.57 -6.92 24.64
C LYS A 413 -9.51 -6.81 23.54
N GLN A 414 -9.93 -6.60 22.29
CA GLN A 414 -9.00 -6.37 21.18
C GLN A 414 -8.22 -5.05 21.33
N LEU A 415 -8.89 -3.96 21.70
CA LEU A 415 -8.23 -2.69 21.96
C LEU A 415 -7.21 -2.80 23.11
N ALA A 416 -7.51 -3.59 24.15
CA ALA A 416 -6.61 -3.76 25.29
C ALA A 416 -5.23 -4.34 24.91
N TYR A 417 -5.15 -5.32 24.02
CA TYR A 417 -3.85 -5.84 23.56
C TYR A 417 -3.22 -5.02 22.42
N LEU A 418 -4.00 -4.22 21.68
CA LEU A 418 -3.47 -3.32 20.65
C LEU A 418 -2.88 -2.04 21.25
N LYS A 419 -3.51 -1.47 22.29
CA LYS A 419 -3.19 -0.15 22.84
C LYS A 419 -1.70 0.07 23.20
N PRO A 420 -0.97 -0.90 23.78
CA PRO A 420 0.48 -0.73 24.06
C PRO A 420 1.34 -0.51 22.81
N MET A 421 0.85 -0.83 21.62
CA MET A 421 1.54 -0.59 20.35
C MET A 421 1.00 0.65 19.60
N LEU A 422 -0.13 1.23 20.01
CA LEU A 422 -0.75 2.34 19.26
C LEU A 422 0.08 3.61 19.37
N CYS A 423 0.28 4.26 18.22
CA CYS A 423 0.97 5.53 18.06
C CYS A 423 0.09 6.49 17.27
N HIS A 424 0.23 7.78 17.55
CA HIS A 424 -0.48 8.85 16.86
C HIS A 424 -0.04 8.98 15.40
N TRP A 425 -0.92 9.56 14.57
CA TRP A 425 -0.61 9.96 13.20
C TRP A 425 0.11 11.31 13.15
N ALA A 426 -0.35 12.27 13.96
CA ALA A 426 0.16 13.63 14.03
C ALA A 426 0.91 13.94 15.34
N GLY A 427 0.50 13.34 16.46
CA GLY A 427 1.22 13.44 17.75
C GLY A 427 1.21 14.81 18.44
N ASP A 428 0.49 15.80 17.89
CA ASP A 428 0.46 17.21 18.32
C ASP A 428 -0.82 17.59 19.08
N GLY A 429 -1.38 16.63 19.84
CA GLY A 429 -2.54 16.84 20.69
C GLY A 429 -2.19 17.56 22.00
N ALA A 430 -3.19 18.21 22.62
CA ALA A 430 -3.01 18.98 23.86
C ALA A 430 -2.43 18.16 25.03
N GLN A 431 -2.70 16.84 25.04
CA GLN A 431 -2.15 15.90 26.02
C GLN A 431 -0.62 15.76 25.95
N HIS A 432 0.00 16.15 24.84
CA HIS A 432 1.45 16.14 24.62
C HIS A 432 2.10 17.53 24.78
N SER A 433 1.32 18.60 24.99
CA SER A 433 1.82 19.98 25.10
C SER A 433 2.46 20.33 26.45
N SER A 434 2.33 19.44 27.44
CA SER A 434 2.78 19.68 28.83
C SER A 434 4.30 19.63 29.03
N SER A 435 5.09 19.28 28.00
CA SER A 435 6.55 19.38 28.04
C SER A 435 7.12 20.69 27.48
N SER A 436 6.36 21.44 26.68
CA SER A 436 6.92 22.46 25.76
C SER A 436 6.36 23.88 25.90
N SER A 437 5.58 24.19 26.94
CA SER A 437 5.02 25.55 27.14
C SER A 437 5.01 26.05 28.59
N LEU A 438 6.18 26.41 29.10
CA LEU A 438 6.32 27.45 30.14
C LEU A 438 7.07 28.65 29.54
N PRO A 439 6.55 29.89 29.64
CA PRO A 439 7.25 31.06 29.15
C PRO A 439 8.46 31.36 30.05
N SER A 440 9.67 31.30 29.48
CA SER A 440 10.95 31.48 30.18
C SER A 440 11.27 32.96 30.49
N ASN A 441 10.45 33.59 31.32
CA ASN A 441 10.77 34.87 31.97
C ASN A 441 11.64 34.65 33.23
N SER A 442 12.84 34.13 33.04
CA SER A 442 13.92 34.20 34.03
C SER A 442 15.29 34.10 33.36
N GLN A 443 16.09 35.16 33.51
CA GLN A 443 17.52 35.09 33.25
C GLN A 443 18.19 34.22 34.33
N SER A 444 19.36 33.66 34.00
CA SER A 444 20.27 32.90 34.88
C SER A 444 19.79 31.52 35.37
N SER A 445 20.21 30.47 34.66
CA SER A 445 21.13 29.45 35.20
C SER A 445 21.41 28.38 34.14
N GLN A 446 22.64 27.86 34.11
CA GLN A 446 23.02 26.76 33.21
C GLN A 446 22.47 25.44 33.77
N SER A 447 21.30 25.01 33.30
CA SER A 447 20.82 23.64 33.47
C SER A 447 21.04 22.85 32.18
N SER A 448 21.80 21.77 32.27
CA SER A 448 22.04 20.84 31.16
C SER A 448 20.83 19.93 30.94
N THR A 449 19.72 20.49 30.44
CA THR A 449 18.64 19.67 29.88
C THR A 449 19.11 19.01 28.59
N PRO A 450 18.86 17.70 28.38
CA PRO A 450 19.11 17.07 27.08
C PRO A 450 18.34 17.81 25.98
N PRO A 451 18.92 18.02 24.78
CA PRO A 451 18.19 18.63 23.68
C PRO A 451 16.96 17.79 23.33
N GLU A 452 15.81 18.44 23.15
CA GLU A 452 14.59 17.77 22.72
C GLU A 452 14.82 17.03 21.38
N PRO A 453 14.20 15.85 21.17
CA PRO A 453 14.38 15.08 19.96
C PRO A 453 13.91 15.89 18.75
N LYS A 454 14.82 16.24 17.84
CA LYS A 454 14.50 16.96 16.61
C LYS A 454 13.52 16.16 15.76
N ILE A 455 12.28 16.65 15.66
CA ILE A 455 11.23 16.08 14.82
C ILE A 455 11.64 16.17 13.35
N GLN A 456 11.47 15.06 12.64
CA GLN A 456 11.62 14.95 11.19
C GLN A 456 10.22 14.92 10.59
N GLU A 457 9.80 16.02 9.97
CA GLU A 457 8.44 16.19 9.46
C GLU A 457 8.28 15.60 8.04
N ALA A 458 7.33 14.68 7.87
CA ALA A 458 6.85 14.23 6.57
C ALA A 458 5.90 15.26 5.91
N TYR A 459 5.49 16.28 6.66
CA TYR A 459 4.50 17.31 6.28
C TYR A 459 3.10 16.74 5.96
N ARG A 460 2.72 15.60 6.55
CA ARG A 460 1.43 14.92 6.33
C ARG A 460 0.53 14.83 7.56
N LYS A 461 0.93 15.39 8.71
CA LYS A 461 0.16 15.36 9.97
C LYS A 461 -1.31 15.80 9.87
N ARG A 462 -1.64 16.72 8.95
CA ARG A 462 -3.03 17.17 8.69
C ARG A 462 -3.75 16.41 7.57
N ALA A 463 -3.03 15.71 6.69
CA ALA A 463 -3.59 14.91 5.59
C ALA A 463 -3.84 13.48 6.07
N ALA A 464 -5.08 13.15 6.42
CA ALA A 464 -5.41 11.91 7.11
C ALA A 464 -4.97 10.65 6.33
N PRO A 465 -4.56 9.57 7.01
CA PRO A 465 -3.96 8.41 6.36
C PRO A 465 -4.99 7.51 5.69
N HIS A 466 -4.79 7.24 4.39
CA HIS A 466 -5.38 6.08 3.72
C HIS A 466 -4.32 5.17 3.07
N ILE A 467 -3.07 5.60 3.01
CA ILE A 467 -1.89 4.74 2.84
C ILE A 467 -1.89 3.56 3.84
N LYS A 468 -1.21 2.46 3.49
CA LYS A 468 -0.81 1.40 4.43
C LYS A 468 0.67 1.07 4.18
N THR A 469 1.50 1.18 5.21
CA THR A 469 2.93 0.86 5.16
C THR A 469 3.35 -0.06 6.29
N TYR A 470 4.21 -1.03 5.98
CA TYR A 470 4.91 -1.84 6.95
C TYR A 470 6.40 -1.56 6.77
N ILE A 471 7.10 -1.07 7.80
CA ILE A 471 8.50 -0.64 7.70
C ILE A 471 9.28 -1.19 8.88
N ARG A 472 10.40 -1.86 8.60
CA ARG A 472 11.35 -2.30 9.64
C ARG A 472 12.53 -1.35 9.68
N PHE A 473 12.65 -0.60 10.76
CA PHE A 473 13.84 0.16 11.11
C PHE A 473 14.86 -0.76 11.80
N SER A 474 16.14 -0.58 11.47
CA SER A 474 17.22 -1.38 12.04
C SER A 474 17.42 -1.13 13.54
N SER A 475 16.96 0.04 14.03
CA SER A 475 17.07 0.56 15.40
C SER A 475 15.79 1.29 15.83
N ASP A 476 15.61 1.53 17.15
CA ASP A 476 14.47 2.25 17.71
C ASP A 476 14.30 3.68 17.14
N THR A 477 13.10 4.02 16.66
CA THR A 477 12.80 5.33 16.09
C THR A 477 12.80 6.47 17.11
N SER A 478 12.79 6.18 18.41
CA SER A 478 12.91 7.16 19.49
C SER A 478 14.36 7.50 19.88
N SER A 479 15.36 6.77 19.36
CA SER A 479 16.76 7.02 19.72
C SER A 479 17.30 8.33 19.10
N ASN A 480 17.93 9.15 19.95
CA ASN A 480 18.65 10.37 19.59
C ASN A 480 20.12 10.11 19.17
N SER A 481 20.48 8.85 18.93
CA SER A 481 21.82 8.49 18.46
C SER A 481 22.07 9.10 17.09
N SER A 482 23.24 9.71 16.90
CA SER A 482 23.70 10.28 15.63
C SER A 482 23.83 9.24 14.51
N SER A 483 23.80 7.94 14.84
CA SER A 483 23.64 6.84 13.89
C SER A 483 22.29 6.94 13.16
N GLN A 484 22.31 7.64 12.02
CA GLN A 484 21.24 7.75 11.02
C GLN A 484 20.43 6.44 10.90
N LYS A 485 19.15 6.53 11.30
CA LYS A 485 18.16 5.43 11.27
C LYS A 485 18.14 4.78 9.89
N SER A 486 18.51 3.50 9.81
CA SER A 486 18.39 2.70 8.58
C SER A 486 17.09 1.91 8.57
N ILE A 487 16.66 1.53 7.37
CA ILE A 487 15.49 0.70 7.10
C ILE A 487 15.99 -0.64 6.54
N ASP A 488 15.66 -1.73 7.24
CA ASP A 488 15.95 -3.10 6.79
C ASP A 488 15.02 -3.45 5.60
N TRP A 489 13.76 -3.01 5.62
CA TRP A 489 12.82 -3.12 4.49
C TRP A 489 11.60 -2.19 4.63
N MET A 490 10.97 -1.87 3.50
CA MET A 490 9.72 -1.10 3.39
C MET A 490 8.73 -1.79 2.46
N LEU A 491 7.49 -1.92 2.90
CA LEU A 491 6.35 -2.44 2.13
C LEU A 491 5.24 -1.37 2.08
N VAL A 492 4.76 -1.07 0.88
CA VAL A 492 3.53 -0.29 0.63
C VAL A 492 2.50 -1.21 0.00
N THR A 493 1.27 -1.23 0.51
CA THR A 493 0.24 -2.21 0.11
C THR A 493 -1.18 -1.69 0.29
N SER A 494 -2.16 -2.31 -0.37
CA SER A 494 -3.58 -2.15 -0.03
C SER A 494 -3.96 -2.83 1.29
N ALA A 495 -3.19 -3.84 1.73
CA ALA A 495 -3.55 -4.70 2.86
C ALA A 495 -3.59 -3.95 4.20
N ASN A 496 -4.76 -3.92 4.82
CA ASN A 496 -4.99 -3.46 6.19
C ASN A 496 -4.72 -4.58 7.22
N LEU A 497 -4.68 -4.25 8.52
CA LEU A 497 -4.52 -5.24 9.59
C LEU A 497 -5.81 -6.07 9.75
N SER A 498 -5.92 -7.12 8.95
CA SER A 498 -7.08 -8.00 8.89
C SER A 498 -6.73 -9.42 8.46
N LYS A 499 -7.57 -10.36 8.90
CA LYS A 499 -7.46 -11.79 8.61
C LYS A 499 -7.91 -12.11 7.17
N GLN A 500 -8.76 -11.26 6.61
CA GLN A 500 -9.26 -11.33 5.23
C GLN A 500 -8.15 -10.97 4.23
N ALA A 501 -7.36 -9.93 4.54
CA ALA A 501 -6.24 -9.47 3.74
C ALA A 501 -5.03 -10.41 3.86
N TRP A 502 -4.55 -10.65 5.08
CA TRP A 502 -3.29 -11.38 5.30
C TRP A 502 -3.45 -12.90 5.41
N GLY A 503 -4.67 -13.39 5.66
CA GLY A 503 -4.97 -14.80 5.88
C GLY A 503 -5.14 -15.15 7.36
N GLU A 504 -5.86 -16.25 7.61
CA GLU A 504 -5.84 -16.94 8.90
C GLU A 504 -4.55 -17.78 9.06
N PRO A 505 -4.15 -18.12 10.31
CA PRO A 505 -3.15 -19.15 10.56
C PRO A 505 -3.59 -20.49 9.99
N LEU A 506 -2.64 -21.42 9.80
CA LEU A 506 -2.91 -22.75 9.28
C LEU A 506 -4.00 -23.46 10.10
N ASN A 507 -5.02 -23.96 9.41
CA ASN A 507 -6.06 -24.81 10.00
C ASN A 507 -5.53 -26.23 10.28
N SER A 508 -6.38 -27.12 10.81
CA SER A 508 -6.02 -28.52 11.10
C SER A 508 -5.70 -29.36 9.85
N ALA A 509 -6.03 -28.87 8.65
CA ALA A 509 -5.67 -29.49 7.37
C ALA A 509 -4.41 -28.84 6.74
N GLY A 510 -3.75 -27.91 7.44
CA GLY A 510 -2.55 -27.23 6.93
C GLY A 510 -2.83 -26.09 5.95
N GLU A 511 -4.04 -25.56 5.90
CA GLU A 511 -4.43 -24.50 4.95
C GLU A 511 -4.50 -23.13 5.64
N ALA A 512 -3.89 -22.10 5.04
CA ALA A 512 -4.19 -20.70 5.34
C ALA A 512 -5.35 -20.23 4.44
N ARG A 513 -6.41 -19.67 5.02
CA ARG A 513 -7.55 -19.10 4.27
C ARG A 513 -7.41 -17.60 4.13
N ILE A 514 -7.38 -17.10 2.91
CA ILE A 514 -7.38 -15.68 2.52
C ILE A 514 -8.74 -15.35 1.90
N CYS A 515 -9.24 -14.12 2.08
CA CYS A 515 -10.59 -13.75 1.62
C CYS A 515 -10.61 -12.56 0.64
N SER A 516 -9.59 -11.71 0.64
CA SER A 516 -9.53 -10.49 -0.18
C SER A 516 -8.49 -10.58 -1.28
N TYR A 517 -8.72 -9.85 -2.38
CA TYR A 517 -7.63 -9.47 -3.27
C TYR A 517 -6.93 -8.25 -2.68
N GLU A 518 -5.64 -8.39 -2.38
CA GLU A 518 -4.75 -7.30 -1.98
C GLU A 518 -3.48 -7.34 -2.84
N ILE A 519 -2.79 -6.20 -2.95
CA ILE A 519 -1.53 -6.09 -3.68
C ILE A 519 -0.60 -5.07 -3.01
N GLY A 520 0.70 -5.22 -3.18
CA GLY A 520 1.72 -4.39 -2.56
C GLY A 520 3.11 -4.72 -3.07
N VAL A 521 4.06 -3.85 -2.73
CA VAL A 521 5.44 -3.93 -3.19
C VAL A 521 6.37 -3.79 -1.99
N LEU A 522 7.31 -4.74 -1.85
CA LEU A 522 8.33 -4.75 -0.80
C LEU A 522 9.71 -4.51 -1.42
N VAL A 523 10.47 -3.58 -0.81
CA VAL A 523 11.85 -3.21 -1.19
C VAL A 523 12.77 -3.23 0.03
N TRP A 524 14.05 -3.52 -0.20
CA TRP A 524 15.11 -3.61 0.81
C TRP A 524 16.48 -3.30 0.19
N PRO A 525 17.52 -2.95 0.97
CA PRO A 525 18.82 -2.50 0.45
C PRO A 525 19.47 -3.45 -0.58
N ASP A 526 19.50 -4.75 -0.29
CA ASP A 526 20.20 -5.78 -1.10
C ASP A 526 19.69 -5.86 -2.57
N LEU A 527 18.56 -5.22 -2.90
CA LEU A 527 18.05 -5.10 -4.29
C LEU A 527 18.93 -4.24 -5.20
N TRP A 528 19.74 -3.35 -4.63
CA TRP A 528 20.70 -2.52 -5.35
C TRP A 528 22.16 -2.96 -5.15
N GLU A 529 22.40 -4.07 -4.43
CA GLU A 529 23.73 -4.68 -4.35
C GLU A 529 24.06 -5.33 -5.70
N GLU A 530 24.82 -4.62 -6.53
CA GLU A 530 25.38 -5.18 -7.75
C GLU A 530 26.49 -6.18 -7.35
N GLU A 531 26.33 -7.44 -7.76
CA GLU A 531 27.20 -8.59 -7.45
C GLU A 531 28.68 -8.41 -7.87
N GLN A 532 29.02 -7.31 -8.55
CA GLN A 532 30.36 -6.97 -9.04
C GLN A 532 30.91 -5.64 -8.51
N SER A 533 30.11 -4.83 -7.78
CA SER A 533 30.48 -3.43 -7.48
C SER A 533 31.25 -3.21 -6.18
N GLY A 534 31.19 -4.15 -5.22
CA GLY A 534 31.79 -4.00 -3.87
C GLY A 534 31.09 -2.99 -2.95
N LYS A 535 30.41 -1.99 -3.52
CA LYS A 535 29.71 -0.90 -2.81
C LYS A 535 28.60 -1.44 -1.92
N LYS A 536 28.55 -0.98 -0.68
CA LYS A 536 27.47 -1.31 0.28
C LYS A 536 26.20 -0.53 -0.06
N VAL A 537 25.02 -1.08 0.24
CA VAL A 537 23.75 -0.34 0.10
C VAL A 537 23.12 -0.10 1.47
N LYS A 538 22.61 1.13 1.68
CA LYS A 538 21.84 1.50 2.88
C LYS A 538 20.54 2.19 2.48
N MET A 539 19.41 1.71 2.99
CA MET A 539 18.12 2.39 2.83
C MET A 539 17.83 3.29 4.05
N VAL A 540 17.39 4.52 3.81
CA VAL A 540 17.31 5.58 4.82
C VAL A 540 16.04 6.42 4.68
N PRO A 541 15.39 6.84 5.78
CA PRO A 541 14.15 7.60 5.72
C PRO A 541 14.38 8.99 5.13
N CYS A 542 13.47 9.41 4.24
CA CYS A 542 13.47 10.70 3.57
C CYS A 542 12.18 11.47 3.91
N PHE A 543 12.33 12.74 4.23
CA PHE A 543 11.26 13.59 4.77
C PHE A 543 11.08 14.82 3.88
N GLY A 544 9.84 15.10 3.47
CA GLY A 544 9.50 16.20 2.55
C GLY A 544 9.90 16.01 1.07
N SER A 545 10.92 15.21 0.77
CA SER A 545 11.39 14.86 -0.59
C SER A 545 11.63 13.35 -0.70
N ASP A 546 11.64 12.82 -1.93
CA ASP A 546 12.01 11.44 -2.25
C ASP A 546 13.55 11.23 -2.19
N THR A 547 14.34 12.31 -2.13
CA THR A 547 15.82 12.26 -2.15
C THR A 547 16.41 12.30 -0.73
N PRO A 548 17.41 11.44 -0.41
CA PRO A 548 18.16 11.52 0.83
C PRO A 548 18.85 12.88 1.04
N SER A 549 18.83 13.40 2.27
CA SER A 549 19.46 14.69 2.60
C SER A 549 20.98 14.60 2.69
N ILE A 550 21.70 15.71 2.50
CA ILE A 550 23.18 15.73 2.50
C ILE A 550 23.76 15.25 3.85
N SER A 551 23.13 15.56 4.98
CA SER A 551 23.56 15.03 6.30
C SER A 551 23.44 13.51 6.40
N SER A 552 22.46 12.93 5.69
CA SER A 552 22.22 11.50 5.56
C SER A 552 23.22 10.81 4.62
N ILE A 553 23.97 11.59 3.82
CA ILE A 553 25.09 11.10 3.00
C ILE A 553 26.39 11.21 3.81
N SER A 554 26.67 12.39 4.38
CA SER A 554 27.90 12.69 5.14
C SER A 554 28.14 11.75 6.34
N SER A 555 27.10 11.41 7.11
CA SER A 555 27.21 10.52 8.27
C SER A 555 27.51 9.04 7.92
N SER A 556 27.51 8.70 6.63
CA SER A 556 27.92 7.37 6.14
C SER A 556 29.45 7.25 6.01
N VAL A 557 30.13 8.37 5.75
CA VAL A 557 31.57 8.42 5.44
C VAL A 557 32.42 8.22 6.70
N GLU A 558 31.98 8.80 7.83
CA GLU A 558 32.72 8.79 9.11
C GLU A 558 32.78 7.41 9.81
N ILE A 559 32.10 6.38 9.29
CA ILE A 559 32.01 5.06 9.94
C ILE A 559 33.22 4.15 9.60
N VAL A 560 34.05 4.53 8.63
CA VAL A 560 35.17 3.71 8.12
C VAL A 560 36.55 4.21 8.59
N ASP A 561 36.68 4.70 9.83
CA ASP A 561 38.03 4.72 10.44
C ASP A 561 38.04 4.68 11.98
N GLN A 562 38.11 3.46 12.52
CA GLN A 562 38.47 3.23 13.92
C GLN A 562 39.01 1.81 14.19
N LYS A 563 40.01 1.39 13.39
CA LYS A 563 40.94 0.34 13.83
C LYS A 563 41.99 0.97 14.73
N LYS A 564 41.94 0.64 16.03
CA LYS A 564 43.03 0.93 16.97
C LYS A 564 44.36 0.40 16.42
N ILE A 565 45.35 1.28 16.31
CA ILE A 565 46.76 0.91 16.22
C ILE A 565 47.42 1.40 17.51
N ASP A 566 47.78 0.48 18.40
CA ASP A 566 48.64 0.76 19.54
C ASP A 566 50.10 0.82 19.07
N VAL A 567 50.73 1.99 19.17
CA VAL A 567 52.20 2.12 19.12
C VAL A 567 52.66 3.05 20.25
N LYS A 568 53.68 2.62 20.98
CA LYS A 568 54.39 3.39 22.00
C LYS A 568 55.56 4.15 21.36
N GLY A 569 55.94 5.30 21.94
CA GLY A 569 57.35 5.69 22.01
C GLY A 569 57.72 7.09 21.53
N GLU A 570 58.01 7.94 22.53
CA GLU A 570 59.13 8.90 22.58
C GLU A 570 59.11 10.19 21.72
N GLU A 571 59.83 11.18 22.24
CA GLU A 571 59.84 12.60 21.84
C GLU A 571 61.00 12.89 20.88
N GLU A 572 60.85 13.87 19.98
CA GLU A 572 61.86 14.93 19.80
C GLU A 572 61.36 16.15 18.98
N HIS A 573 62.24 17.12 18.72
CA HIS A 573 61.90 18.55 18.69
C HIS A 573 62.29 19.27 17.37
N LEU A 574 61.44 20.21 16.91
CA LEU A 574 61.76 21.38 16.05
C LEU A 574 62.57 21.20 14.73
N LYS A 575 61.92 21.36 13.56
CA LYS A 575 62.01 22.60 12.73
C LYS A 575 61.21 22.57 11.41
N ARG A 576 61.00 23.79 10.90
CA ARG A 576 60.32 24.17 9.65
C ARG A 576 60.91 23.49 8.40
N GLU A 577 60.05 23.19 7.43
CA GLU A 577 60.18 23.77 6.08
C GLU A 577 58.82 23.89 5.40
N ARG A 578 58.73 24.71 4.35
CA ARG A 578 57.47 25.17 3.75
C ARG A 578 57.56 24.99 2.24
N ASN A 579 56.95 23.93 1.72
CA ASN A 579 56.75 23.73 0.28
C ASN A 579 55.26 23.74 -0.04
N ASP A 580 54.85 24.74 -0.83
CA ASP A 580 53.60 24.71 -1.58
C ASP A 580 53.79 23.75 -2.76
N GLU A 581 53.20 22.56 -2.68
CA GLU A 581 52.77 21.83 -3.89
C GLU A 581 51.31 21.40 -3.66
N GLY A 582 50.43 21.90 -4.52
CA GLY A 582 48.99 21.68 -4.40
C GLY A 582 48.60 20.30 -4.90
N GLU A 583 48.62 19.30 -4.03
CA GLU A 583 47.88 18.06 -4.27
C GLU A 583 46.37 18.35 -4.23
N GLU A 584 45.74 18.30 -5.40
CA GLU A 584 44.29 18.18 -5.50
C GLU A 584 43.87 16.90 -4.75
N LYS A 585 43.30 17.05 -3.55
CA LYS A 585 42.62 15.96 -2.87
C LYS A 585 41.43 15.53 -3.72
N GLY A 586 41.62 14.49 -4.52
CA GLY A 586 40.54 13.83 -5.23
C GLY A 586 39.46 13.40 -4.24
N ASP A 587 38.20 13.74 -4.56
CA ASP A 587 37.04 13.25 -3.81
C ASP A 587 37.06 11.71 -3.85
N GLU A 588 37.30 11.05 -2.71
CA GLU A 588 37.14 9.60 -2.60
C GLU A 588 35.67 9.24 -2.89
N GLU A 589 35.43 8.56 -4.01
CA GLU A 589 34.09 8.23 -4.46
C GLU A 589 33.44 7.26 -3.47
N SER A 590 32.43 7.73 -2.74
CA SER A 590 31.88 7.02 -1.57
C SER A 590 31.45 5.58 -1.89
N ASP A 591 32.05 4.61 -1.18
CA ASP A 591 31.83 3.15 -1.30
C ASP A 591 30.46 2.68 -0.76
N THR A 592 29.44 3.54 -0.80
CA THR A 592 28.10 3.25 -0.30
C THR A 592 27.02 3.96 -1.13
N ILE A 593 26.04 3.18 -1.58
CA ILE A 593 24.83 3.67 -2.24
C ILE A 593 23.75 3.92 -1.18
N ILE A 594 23.20 5.13 -1.16
CA ILE A 594 22.13 5.52 -0.24
C ILE A 594 20.79 5.53 -0.97
N VAL A 595 19.84 4.68 -0.57
CA VAL A 595 18.51 4.60 -1.16
C VAL A 595 17.48 5.30 -0.26
N GLY A 596 16.72 6.23 -0.82
CA GLY A 596 15.67 6.92 -0.07
C GLY A 596 14.45 6.04 0.24
N ALA A 597 13.83 6.28 1.39
CA ALA A 597 12.53 5.74 1.78
C ALA A 597 11.60 6.90 2.16
N ARG A 598 10.72 7.33 1.25
CA ARG A 598 9.84 8.47 1.45
C ARG A 598 8.87 8.21 2.60
N MET A 599 9.04 8.91 3.70
CA MET A 599 8.26 8.73 4.92
C MET A 599 6.89 9.43 4.81
N PRO A 600 5.78 8.74 5.11
CA PRO A 600 4.44 9.34 5.10
C PRO A 600 4.02 9.94 6.45
N TYR A 601 4.81 9.76 7.51
CA TYR A 601 4.55 10.24 8.87
C TYR A 601 5.85 10.73 9.53
N ASP A 602 5.70 11.56 10.56
CA ASP A 602 6.81 12.21 11.26
C ASP A 602 7.58 11.22 12.17
N LEU A 603 8.86 11.45 12.43
CA LEU A 603 9.65 10.71 13.43
C LEU A 603 10.34 11.66 14.45
N PRO A 604 10.48 11.29 15.73
CA PRO A 604 10.07 10.03 16.36
C PRO A 604 8.55 9.88 16.49
N LEU A 605 8.07 8.64 16.58
CA LEU A 605 6.64 8.37 16.78
C LEU A 605 6.20 8.70 18.21
N VAL A 606 5.03 9.33 18.34
CA VAL A 606 4.39 9.64 19.62
C VAL A 606 3.45 8.48 20.01
N PRO A 607 3.72 7.73 21.09
CA PRO A 607 2.82 6.68 21.58
C PRO A 607 1.49 7.26 22.07
N TYR A 608 0.43 6.44 22.05
CA TYR A 608 -0.85 6.80 22.68
C TYR A 608 -0.67 7.01 24.19
N GLY A 609 -1.27 8.07 24.71
CA GLY A 609 -1.43 8.31 26.13
C GLY A 609 -2.41 7.35 26.80
N LYS A 610 -2.50 7.45 28.13
CA LYS A 610 -3.35 6.57 28.96
C LYS A 610 -4.83 6.61 28.55
N ASP A 611 -5.32 7.78 28.16
CA ASP A 611 -6.75 8.00 27.88
C ASP A 611 -7.06 8.06 26.37
N ASP A 612 -6.05 8.01 25.51
CA ASP A 612 -6.22 8.01 24.05
C ASP A 612 -6.98 6.77 23.55
N ILE A 613 -7.88 7.00 22.60
CA ILE A 613 -8.65 5.96 21.91
C ILE A 613 -8.57 6.17 20.38
N PRO A 614 -8.47 5.09 19.59
CA PRO A 614 -8.43 5.21 18.14
C PRO A 614 -9.78 5.69 17.61
N TRP A 615 -9.75 6.39 16.48
CA TRP A 615 -10.95 6.79 15.74
C TRP A 615 -11.88 5.61 15.48
N CYS A 616 -13.14 5.73 15.85
CA CYS A 616 -14.16 4.72 15.62
C CYS A 616 -15.33 5.34 14.84
N ALA A 617 -15.40 5.06 13.54
CA ALA A 617 -16.47 5.59 12.67
C ALA A 617 -17.90 5.23 13.13
N SER A 618 -18.06 4.18 13.97
CA SER A 618 -19.35 3.80 14.58
C SER A 618 -19.62 4.42 15.97
N ALA A 619 -18.73 5.27 16.48
CA ALA A 619 -18.96 6.09 17.67
C ALA A 619 -19.48 7.49 17.27
N SER A 620 -19.99 8.26 18.22
CA SER A 620 -20.39 9.66 18.02
C SER A 620 -19.44 10.60 18.77
N TYR A 621 -19.12 11.74 18.16
CA TYR A 621 -18.20 12.75 18.66
C TYR A 621 -18.86 14.13 18.59
N SER A 622 -19.04 14.77 19.75
CA SER A 622 -19.77 16.04 19.90
C SER A 622 -18.91 17.29 19.84
N GLU A 623 -17.60 17.17 20.03
CA GLU A 623 -16.66 18.26 19.74
C GLU A 623 -16.66 18.51 18.23
N PRO A 624 -16.72 19.77 17.76
CA PRO A 624 -16.70 20.04 16.34
C PRO A 624 -15.31 19.84 15.71
N ASP A 625 -15.29 19.52 14.42
CA ASP A 625 -14.13 19.74 13.57
C ASP A 625 -13.95 21.24 13.26
N TRP A 626 -12.85 21.58 12.58
CA TRP A 626 -12.53 22.97 12.26
C TRP A 626 -13.54 23.64 11.29
N MET A 627 -14.41 22.85 10.64
CA MET A 627 -15.52 23.33 9.80
C MET A 627 -16.85 23.45 10.58
N GLY A 628 -16.85 23.17 11.89
CA GLY A 628 -18.04 23.22 12.74
C GLY A 628 -18.92 21.96 12.72
N ASN A 629 -18.50 20.89 12.04
CA ASN A 629 -19.28 19.65 11.97
C ASN A 629 -19.00 18.74 13.17
N THR A 630 -20.02 18.04 13.65
CA THR A 630 -19.90 16.95 14.63
C THR A 630 -20.13 15.61 13.95
N TRP A 631 -19.45 14.54 14.37
CA TRP A 631 -19.70 13.20 13.85
C TRP A 631 -20.77 12.46 14.66
N LYS A 632 -21.82 11.97 13.99
CA LYS A 632 -22.94 11.24 14.60
C LYS A 632 -23.32 10.04 13.73
N THR A 633 -23.80 8.98 14.37
CA THR A 633 -24.04 7.64 13.78
C THR A 633 -25.46 7.17 13.97
#